data_AF-A0A521A5B0-F1
#
_entry.id   AF-A0A521A5B0-F1
#
_cell.length_a   1.000
_cell.length_b   1.000
_cell.length_c   1.000
_cell.angle_alpha   90.00
_cell.angle_beta   90.00
_cell.angle_gamma   90.00
#
_symmetry.space_group_name_H-M   'P 1'
#
loop_
_entity.id
_entity.type
_entity.pdbx_description
1 polymer ?
#
loop_
_entity_poly.entity_id
_entity_poly.type
_entity_poly.pdbx_seq_one_letter_code
_entity_poly.pdbx_strand_id
1 'polypeptide(L)' 'MIKQISSLQNPMIKELILIKEKSRARRRSGKFLIEGLREVSLAIKGGYTMQSILFNPAVISIDKVNDL' A
#
# COMPACT_ATOMS: atom_id res chain seq x y z
N MET A 1 6.12 2.09 13.97
CA MET A 1 5.75 3.52 14.14
C MET A 1 4.82 3.91 13.00
N ILE A 2 3.65 4.47 13.31
CA ILE A 2 2.70 4.92 12.30
C ILE A 2 3.16 6.28 11.77
N LYS A 3 3.21 6.44 10.45
CA LYS A 3 3.48 7.72 9.79
C LYS A 3 2.18 8.26 9.22
N GLN A 4 1.77 9.45 9.67
CA GLN A 4 0.62 10.15 9.11
C GLN A 4 1.05 10.93 7.86
N ILE A 5 0.33 10.74 6.76
CA ILE A 5 0.53 11.49 5.52
C ILE A 5 -0.72 12.32 5.27
N SER A 6 -0.58 13.65 5.31
CA SER A 6 -1.66 14.60 5.04
C SER A 6 -1.52 15.33 3.71
N SER A 7 -0.33 15.31 3.08
CA SER A 7 -0.04 16.04 1.85
C SER A 7 0.01 15.11 0.63
N LEU A 8 -0.72 15.47 -0.42
CA LEU A 8 -0.65 14.83 -1.74
C LEU A 8 0.72 15.02 -2.40
N GLN A 9 1.48 16.05 -2.00
CA GLN A 9 2.82 16.29 -2.54
C GLN A 9 3.90 15.41 -1.92
N ASN A 10 3.55 14.60 -0.91
CA ASN A 10 4.48 13.69 -0.24
C ASN A 10 5.20 12.79 -1.26
N PRO A 11 6.55 12.68 -1.19
CA PRO A 11 7.33 11.88 -2.15
C PRO A 11 6.85 10.43 -2.28
N MET A 12 6.44 9.80 -1.18
CA MET A 12 5.92 8.42 -1.19
C MET A 12 4.63 8.33 -2.00
N ILE A 13 3.70 9.28 -1.83
CA ILE A 13 2.44 9.29 -2.60
C ILE A 13 2.71 9.45 -4.10
N LYS A 14 3.63 10.34 -4.47
CA LYS A 14 4.04 10.52 -5.87
C LYS A 14 4.67 9.25 -6.45
N GLU A 15 5.50 8.54 -5.68
CA GLU A 15 6.08 7.26 -6.10
C GLU A 15 5.00 6.19 -6.31
N LEU A 16 4.05 6.07 -5.38
CA LEU A 16 2.94 5.12 -5.48
C LEU A 16 2.08 5.36 -6.74
N ILE A 17 1.75 6.62 -7.03
CA ILE A 17 1.04 6.99 -8.27
C ILE A 17 1.88 6.59 -9.50
N LEU A 18 3.18 6.87 -9.49
CA LEU A 18 4.06 6.54 -10.61
C LEU A 18 4.10 5.03 -10.90
N ILE A 19 4.22 4.17 -9.89
CA ILE A 19 4.25 2.70 -10.10
C ILE A 19 2.88 2.13 -10.46
N LYS A 20 1.79 2.78 -10.03
CA LYS A 20 0.41 2.45 -10.45
C LYS A 20 0.24 2.69 -11.95
N GLU A 21 0.60 3.87 -12.42
CA GLU A 21 0.33 4.32 -13.78
C GLU A 21 1.36 3.85 -14.82
N LYS A 22 2.64 3.73 -14.45
CA LYS A 22 3.73 3.45 -15.40
C LYS A 22 4.28 2.05 -15.23
N SER A 23 4.01 1.18 -16.21
CA SER A 23 4.51 -0.19 -16.20
C SER A 23 6.04 -0.29 -16.10
N ARG A 24 6.80 0.63 -16.73
CA ARG A 24 8.27 0.65 -16.63
C ARG A 24 8.73 0.94 -15.21
N ALA A 25 8.08 1.86 -14.50
CA ALA A 25 8.39 2.17 -13.11
C ALA A 25 8.08 0.98 -12.20
N ARG A 26 6.90 0.35 -12.38
CA ARG A 26 6.49 -0.86 -11.67
C ARG A 26 7.52 -1.99 -11.80
N ARG A 27 7.90 -2.35 -13.03
CA ARG A 27 8.91 -3.39 -13.31
C ARG A 27 10.27 -3.05 -12.68
N ARG A 28 10.73 -1.80 -12.82
CA ARG A 28 12.02 -1.36 -12.25
C ARG A 28 12.02 -1.42 -10.72
N SER A 29 10.91 -1.07 -10.09
CA SER A 29 10.78 -1.07 -8.61
C SER A 29 10.59 -2.47 -8.02
N GLY A 30 10.15 -3.44 -8.83
CA GLY A 30 9.75 -4.78 -8.35
C GLY A 30 8.52 -4.78 -7.45
N LYS A 31 7.77 -3.67 -7.40
CA LYS A 31 6.65 -3.45 -6.49
C LYS A 31 5.40 -3.06 -7.26
N PHE A 32 4.24 -3.28 -6.67
CA PHE A 32 2.95 -2.85 -7.19
C PHE A 32 1.99 -2.54 -6.04
N LEU A 33 0.89 -1.86 -6.35
CA LEU A 33 -0.17 -1.59 -5.37
C LEU A 33 -1.28 -2.64 -5.47
N ILE A 34 -1.83 -2.95 -4.31
CA ILE A 34 -3.04 -3.74 -4.13
C ILE A 34 -3.98 -2.88 -3.30
N GLU A 35 -5.23 -2.78 -3.73
CA GLU A 35 -6.27 -1.99 -3.07
C GLU A 35 -7.42 -2.92 -2.69
N GLY A 36 -8.00 -2.72 -1.51
CA GLY A 36 -9.08 -3.55 -0.98
C GLY A 36 -8.64 -4.54 0.10
N LEU A 37 -9.43 -4.66 1.17
CA LEU A 37 -9.11 -5.52 2.32
C LEU A 37 -9.02 -7.00 1.92
N ARG A 38 -9.92 -7.45 1.04
CA ARG A 38 -9.97 -8.84 0.57
C ARG A 38 -8.75 -9.17 -0.26
N GLU A 39 -8.38 -8.29 -1.19
CA GLU A 39 -7.26 -8.45 -2.11
C GLU A 39 -5.93 -8.45 -1.35
N VAL A 40 -5.77 -7.55 -0.38
CA VAL A 40 -4.61 -7.53 0.53
C VAL A 40 -4.53 -8.82 1.33
N SER A 41 -5.63 -9.29 1.91
CA SER A 41 -5.67 -10.56 2.65
C SER A 41 -5.28 -11.76 1.78
N LEU A 42 -5.76 -11.78 0.53
CA LEU A 42 -5.42 -12.85 -0.43
C LEU A 42 -3.94 -12.81 -0.83
N ALA A 43 -3.36 -11.62 -0.99
CA ALA A 43 -1.94 -11.48 -1.30
C ALA A 43 -1.05 -11.98 -0.15
N ILE A 44 -1.41 -11.65 1.10
CA ILE A 44 -0.70 -12.17 2.28
C ILE A 44 -0.80 -13.70 2.33
N LYS A 45 -2.01 -14.27 2.18
CA LYS A 45 -2.22 -15.72 2.12
C LYS A 45 -1.49 -16.39 0.95
N GLY A 46 -1.34 -15.68 -0.17
CA GLY A 46 -0.59 -16.11 -1.34
C GLY A 46 0.93 -16.00 -1.20
N GLY A 47 1.45 -15.59 -0.04
CA GLY A 47 2.89 -15.51 0.23
C GLY A 47 3.57 -14.24 -0.28
N TYR A 48 2.82 -13.20 -0.66
CA TYR A 48 3.43 -11.92 -1.03
C TYR A 48 3.95 -11.18 0.20
N THR A 49 5.15 -10.63 0.10
CA THR A 49 5.71 -9.79 1.16
C THR A 49 5.16 -8.37 1.08
N MET A 50 4.46 -7.93 2.12
CA MET A 50 3.97 -6.55 2.23
C MET A 50 5.12 -5.61 2.57
N GLN A 51 5.42 -4.67 1.66
CA GLN A 51 6.47 -3.68 1.91
C GLN A 51 5.97 -2.52 2.77
N SER A 52 4.72 -2.10 2.59
CA SER A 52 4.08 -1.02 3.34
C SER A 52 2.56 -1.15 3.21
N ILE A 53 1.83 -0.83 4.28
CA ILE A 53 0.36 -0.77 4.28
C ILE A 53 -0.06 0.67 4.52
N LEU A 54 -0.90 1.20 3.63
CA LEU A 54 -1.57 2.48 3.81
C LEU A 54 -3.02 2.19 4.18
N PHE A 55 -3.54 2.88 5.19
CA PHE A 55 -4.91 2.73 5.65
C PHE A 55 -5.50 4.09 6.02
N ASN A 56 -6.82 4.19 5.96
CA ASN A 56 -7.55 5.34 6.45
C ASN A 56 -8.19 4.98 7.80
N PRO A 57 -7.82 5.63 8.91
CA PRO A 57 -8.37 5.32 10.23
C PRO A 57 -9.89 5.55 10.34
N ALA A 58 -10.48 6.38 9.46
CA ALA A 58 -11.93 6.54 9.39
C ALA A 58 -12.66 5.35 8.75
N VAL A 59 -11.93 4.45 8.08
CA VAL A 59 -12.48 3.28 7.36
C VAL A 59 -12.12 1.97 8.07
N ILE A 60 -10.90 1.86 8.60
CA ILE A 60 -10.41 0.66 9.28
C ILE A 60 -9.53 1.04 10.47
N SER A 61 -9.76 0.39 11.61
CA SER A 61 -8.95 0.55 12.83
C SER A 61 -7.55 -0.04 12.63
N ILE A 62 -6.56 0.53 13.32
CA ILE A 62 -5.19 0.01 13.30
C ILE A 62 -5.09 -1.46 13.75
N ASP A 63 -5.89 -1.88 14.74
CA ASP A 63 -5.86 -3.26 15.24
C ASP A 63 -6.20 -4.26 14.12
N LYS A 64 -7.31 -4.01 13.41
CA LYS A 64 -7.69 -4.79 12.21
C LYS A 64 -6.63 -4.79 11.10
N VAL A 65 -5.82 -3.73 10.97
CA VAL A 65 -4.72 -3.71 9.99
C VAL A 65 -3.54 -4.55 10.46
N ASN A 66 -3.27 -4.56 11.77
CA ASN A 66 -2.24 -5.41 12.36
C ASN A 66 -2.62 -6.90 12.37
N ASP A 67 -3.92 -7.21 12.31
CA ASP A 67 -4.44 -8.58 12.23
C ASP A 67 -4.41 -9.18 10.81
N LEU A 68 -3.98 -8.42 9.79
CA LEU A 68 -3.86 -8.87 8.39
C LEU A 68 -2.62 -9.75 8.17
#